data_AF-A0A9D8ELC0-F1
#
_entry.id   AF-A0A9D8ELC0-F1
#
_cell.length_a   1.000
_cell.length_b   1.000
_cell.length_c   1.000
_cell.angle_alpha   90.00
_cell.angle_beta   90.00
_cell.angle_gamma   90.00
#
_symmetry.space_group_name_H-M   'P 1'
#
loop_
_entity.id
_entity.type
_entity.pdbx_description
1 polymer ?
#
loop_
_entity_poly.entity_id
_entity_poly.type
_entity_poly.pdbx_seq_one_letter_code
_entity_poly.pdbx_strand_id
1 'polypeptide(L)'
;MKCKEKKVNTVVIVGEKLNPESTLWGHIEKQLTGKITRFKESVAPGGEALKELLLKYSPFVILMDEVLQYVTRAAAVKVGNSNLASQTIAFMQALTETVSTIPNGCLLISLPSSVPEHYDQNAEKLYQQLQKVSGRLEKIYTPVEESEITSIIRKRLFSEIDEKESKKIVEAFMEYSEKEGILPPGMFGTEYRDRFISSYPFSPDVVDILYQRWGTFPNFQRTRGVLRLLSIVIHSLKKSNNSYITLADFDLSIQELRQELLKHIGPEFNGVIASDLTGNQAGSKLVDENLGKAYQGLSLGLRSATSIFMYSFSGGHIKGASTGEIKRAATTLENPSAIIEAALSKLEKELFFLQSLGDKYFFSNQPNLNRIVLTQMENIKNTEVNSFEQELLQESIKGVPFNVYPWEDRPSNIPDNEQLKLVIIKKENSEKIKEIISSKGQSPRVYRNTMFVLYPNEIEEGRLFESIKRKIAYENIEKDKNLNLSEEQKKDIRKELKKLDNSLLENIRRYYR
;
A
#
# COMPACT_ATOMS: atom_id res chain seq x y z
N MET A 1 31.93 1.73 15.66
CA MET A 1 32.56 0.43 15.99
C MET A 1 33.91 0.21 15.28
N LYS A 2 34.06 0.44 13.96
CA LYS A 2 35.36 0.25 13.25
C LYS A 2 36.55 1.17 13.66
N CYS A 3 36.33 2.32 14.29
CA CYS A 3 37.43 3.20 14.72
C CYS A 3 38.24 2.62 15.89
N LYS A 4 37.61 1.83 16.78
CA LYS A 4 38.30 1.14 17.89
C LYS A 4 39.24 0.04 17.38
N GLU A 5 38.84 -0.66 16.31
CA GLU A 5 39.66 -1.70 15.66
C GLU A 5 40.87 -1.12 14.92
N LYS A 6 40.78 0.13 14.44
CA LYS A 6 41.84 0.81 13.67
C LYS A 6 42.72 1.78 14.48
N LYS A 7 42.63 1.79 15.82
CA LYS A 7 43.35 2.74 16.71
C LYS A 7 43.19 4.22 16.31
N VAL A 8 41.97 4.63 15.93
CA VAL A 8 41.68 6.04 15.57
C VAL A 8 41.14 6.78 16.79
N ASN A 9 41.76 7.90 17.14
CA ASN A 9 41.30 8.74 18.24
C ASN A 9 39.92 9.32 17.89
N THR A 10 38.92 9.09 18.73
CA THR A 10 37.54 9.50 18.43
C THR A 10 37.08 10.53 19.45
N VAL A 11 36.63 11.69 18.98
CA VAL A 11 35.98 12.72 19.79
C VAL A 11 34.51 12.78 19.40
N VAL A 12 33.61 12.75 20.38
CA VAL A 12 32.16 12.81 20.15
C VAL A 12 31.54 13.93 20.98
N ILE A 13 30.90 14.88 20.31
CA ILE A 13 30.19 16.00 20.91
C ILE A 13 28.73 15.88 20.52
N VAL A 14 27.83 15.89 21.51
CA VAL A 14 26.39 15.96 21.30
C VAL A 14 25.91 17.27 21.91
N GLY A 15 25.55 18.22 21.05
CA GLY A 15 25.26 19.60 21.41
C GLY A 15 24.17 19.69 22.47
N GLU A 16 23.10 18.91 22.38
CA GLU A 16 22.00 18.82 23.36
C GLU A 16 22.47 18.51 24.79
N LYS A 17 23.43 17.60 24.91
CA LYS A 17 23.89 17.05 26.21
C LYS A 17 24.99 17.88 26.85
N LEU A 18 25.59 18.79 26.10
CA LEU A 18 26.68 19.61 26.60
C LEU A 18 26.14 20.80 27.42
N ASN A 19 26.73 21.05 28.59
CA ASN A 19 26.42 22.24 29.37
C ASN A 19 26.82 23.50 28.57
N PRO A 20 25.96 24.52 28.45
CA PRO A 20 26.28 25.75 27.72
C PRO A 20 27.54 26.47 28.23
N GLU A 21 27.98 26.27 29.47
CA GLU A 21 29.22 26.86 30.00
C GLU A 21 30.48 26.07 29.63
N SER A 22 30.33 24.82 29.18
CA SER A 22 31.43 23.98 28.72
C SER A 22 31.77 24.30 27.28
N THR A 23 33.01 24.69 27.01
CA THR A 23 33.47 25.05 25.66
C THR A 23 33.71 23.80 24.80
N LEU A 24 33.43 23.90 23.49
CA LEU A 24 33.65 22.79 22.55
C LEU A 24 35.13 22.38 22.49
N TRP A 25 36.04 23.37 22.46
CA TRP A 25 37.48 23.13 22.42
C TRP A 25 38.01 22.48 23.70
N GLY A 26 37.52 22.88 24.86
CA GLY A 26 37.89 22.26 26.13
C GLY A 26 37.42 20.82 26.18
N HIS A 27 36.23 20.55 25.64
CA HIS A 27 35.70 19.19 25.54
C HIS A 27 36.54 18.30 24.60
N ILE A 28 37.00 18.84 23.46
CA ILE A 28 37.92 18.15 22.54
C ILE A 28 39.24 17.83 23.24
N GLU A 29 39.86 18.81 23.91
CA GLU A 29 41.12 18.59 24.65
C GLU A 29 40.94 17.50 25.71
N LYS A 30 39.83 17.53 26.46
CA LYS A 30 39.53 16.55 27.50
C LYS A 30 39.40 15.13 26.94
N GLN A 31 38.71 14.95 25.82
CA GLN A 31 38.55 13.62 25.22
C GLN A 31 39.86 13.06 24.63
N LEU A 32 40.71 13.92 24.07
CA LEU A 32 41.99 13.50 23.50
C LEU A 32 43.08 13.28 24.56
N THR A 33 43.15 14.14 25.57
CA THR A 33 44.26 14.17 26.54
C THR A 33 43.88 13.64 27.94
N GLY A 34 42.59 13.48 28.20
CA GLY A 34 42.03 13.13 29.52
C GLY A 34 41.77 14.33 30.45
N LYS A 35 42.24 15.54 30.11
CA LYS A 35 42.12 16.74 30.95
C LYS A 35 42.01 18.03 30.12
N ILE A 36 41.60 19.12 30.76
CA ILE A 36 41.57 20.46 30.14
C ILE A 36 42.72 21.25 30.75
N THR A 37 43.75 21.54 29.95
CA THR A 37 44.96 22.23 30.41
C THR A 37 45.23 23.49 29.63
N ARG A 38 45.26 23.39 28.31
CA ARG A 38 45.60 24.47 27.38
C ARG A 38 44.37 25.30 27.01
N PHE A 39 43.19 24.69 26.92
CA PHE A 39 41.98 25.36 26.46
C PHE A 39 40.93 25.53 27.57
N LYS A 40 41.37 26.01 28.73
CA LYS A 40 40.51 26.28 29.90
C LYS A 40 39.67 27.56 29.75
N GLU A 41 40.14 28.50 28.96
CA GLU A 41 39.51 29.82 28.82
C GLU A 41 38.26 29.74 27.93
N SER A 42 37.34 30.68 28.15
CA SER A 42 36.11 30.84 27.34
C SER A 42 36.32 31.58 26.01
N VAL A 43 37.59 31.84 25.65
CA VAL A 43 38.00 32.41 24.37
C VAL A 43 38.43 31.30 23.43
N ALA A 44 38.00 31.36 22.16
CA ALA A 44 38.31 30.34 21.17
C ALA A 44 39.82 30.25 20.91
N PRO A 45 40.42 29.04 20.91
CA PRO A 45 41.82 28.88 20.58
C PRO A 45 42.09 29.15 19.09
N GLY A 46 43.26 29.70 18.79
CA GLY A 46 43.71 29.89 17.41
C GLY A 46 44.05 28.58 16.70
N GLY A 47 44.07 28.62 15.36
CA GLY A 47 44.31 27.45 14.51
C GLY A 47 45.64 26.73 14.78
N GLU A 48 46.73 27.45 15.07
CA GLU A 48 48.04 26.84 15.39
C GLU A 48 47.98 25.97 16.66
N ALA A 49 47.34 26.47 17.72
CA ALA A 49 47.20 25.73 18.96
C ALA A 49 46.32 24.47 18.79
N LEU A 50 45.27 24.56 17.96
CA LEU A 50 44.46 23.41 17.57
C LEU A 50 45.26 22.41 16.73
N LYS A 51 46.08 22.90 15.79
CA LYS A 51 46.89 22.06 14.91
C LYS A 51 47.90 21.24 15.70
N GLU A 52 48.61 21.86 16.64
CA GLU A 52 49.55 21.17 17.52
C GLU A 52 48.88 20.07 18.34
N LEU A 53 47.70 20.34 18.92
CA LEU A 53 46.94 19.33 19.66
C LEU A 53 46.52 18.19 18.72
N LEU A 54 45.84 18.50 17.62
CA LEU A 54 45.23 17.51 16.76
C LEU A 54 46.26 16.65 16.00
N LEU A 55 47.40 17.22 15.58
CA LEU A 55 48.49 16.46 14.95
C LEU A 55 49.06 15.38 15.88
N LYS A 56 49.21 15.69 17.17
CA LYS A 56 49.71 14.74 18.17
C LYS A 56 48.81 13.51 18.33
N TYR A 57 47.52 13.65 18.00
CA TYR A 57 46.52 12.58 18.10
C TYR A 57 46.00 12.11 16.73
N SER A 58 46.71 12.38 15.63
CA SER A 58 46.40 11.79 14.33
C SER A 58 46.76 10.30 14.31
N PRO A 59 45.94 9.40 13.70
CA PRO A 59 44.67 9.67 13.03
C PRO A 59 43.51 9.91 14.02
N PHE A 60 42.60 10.83 13.68
CA PHE A 60 41.43 11.13 14.50
C PHE A 60 40.15 11.33 13.69
N VAL A 61 39.01 11.14 14.38
CA VAL A 61 37.68 11.51 13.91
C VAL A 61 36.99 12.33 14.98
N ILE A 62 36.52 13.52 14.63
CA ILE A 62 35.69 14.38 15.50
C ILE A 62 34.26 14.33 14.95
N LEU A 63 33.32 13.88 15.77
CA LEU A 63 31.89 13.83 15.46
C LEU A 63 31.18 14.89 16.30
N MET A 64 30.47 15.81 15.66
CA MET A 64 29.72 16.87 16.31
C MET A 64 28.27 16.82 15.85
N ASP A 65 27.38 16.43 16.77
CA ASP A 65 25.94 16.32 16.53
C ASP A 65 25.19 17.47 17.22
N GLU A 66 24.11 17.98 16.63
CA GLU A 66 23.26 19.04 17.21
C GLU A 66 24.01 20.33 17.61
N VAL A 67 25.01 20.73 16.82
CA VAL A 67 25.87 21.90 17.13
C VAL A 67 25.05 23.19 17.24
N LEU A 68 24.02 23.36 16.41
CA LEU A 68 23.15 24.53 16.45
C LEU A 68 22.49 24.68 17.84
N GLN A 69 21.98 23.59 18.42
CA GLN A 69 21.32 23.62 19.72
C GLN A 69 22.28 24.03 20.84
N TYR A 70 23.55 23.61 20.76
CA TYR A 70 24.58 24.09 21.68
C TYR A 70 24.83 25.59 21.50
N VAL A 71 25.07 26.04 20.26
CA VAL A 71 25.41 27.44 19.97
C VAL A 71 24.30 28.40 20.39
N THR A 72 23.03 28.03 20.18
CA THR A 72 21.87 28.83 20.63
C THR A 72 21.86 28.99 22.16
N ARG A 73 22.15 27.93 22.92
CA ARG A 73 22.23 28.02 24.39
C ARG A 73 23.47 28.76 24.87
N ALA A 74 24.60 28.58 24.19
CA ALA A 74 25.85 29.29 24.47
C ALA A 74 25.73 30.80 24.24
N ALA A 75 24.74 31.27 23.48
CA ALA A 75 24.49 32.70 23.28
C ALA A 75 24.15 33.45 24.59
N ALA A 76 23.63 32.73 25.59
CA ALA A 76 23.32 33.28 26.92
C ALA A 76 24.57 33.50 27.80
N VAL A 77 25.71 32.88 27.47
CA VAL A 77 26.94 32.95 28.27
C VAL A 77 27.81 34.11 27.78
N LYS A 78 28.03 35.13 28.62
CA LYS A 78 28.87 36.29 28.26
C LYS A 78 30.36 35.95 28.28
N VAL A 79 31.09 36.45 27.28
CA VAL A 79 32.56 36.31 27.18
C VAL A 79 33.15 37.65 26.73
N GLY A 80 33.76 38.38 27.67
CA GLY A 80 34.24 39.73 27.43
C GLY A 80 33.13 40.65 26.89
N ASN A 81 33.38 41.30 25.76
CA ASN A 81 32.41 42.14 25.05
C ASN A 81 31.48 41.36 24.09
N SER A 82 31.55 40.03 24.10
CA SER A 82 30.80 39.13 23.21
C SER A 82 30.09 38.04 24.03
N ASN A 83 29.73 36.93 23.38
CA ASN A 83 29.18 35.74 24.02
C ASN A 83 29.88 34.47 23.53
N LEU A 84 29.64 33.37 24.24
CA LEU A 84 30.26 32.09 23.93
C LEU A 84 29.78 31.53 22.58
N ALA A 85 28.58 31.87 22.12
CA ALA A 85 28.14 31.55 20.77
C ALA A 85 29.08 32.14 19.70
N SER A 86 29.41 33.43 19.82
CA SER A 86 30.31 34.12 18.89
C SER A 86 31.71 33.50 18.89
N GLN A 87 32.24 33.16 20.08
CA GLN A 87 33.50 32.43 20.21
C GLN A 87 33.40 31.03 19.60
N THR A 88 32.27 30.35 19.76
CA THR A 88 32.05 29.03 19.18
C THR A 88 32.04 29.07 17.66
N ILE A 89 31.41 30.07 17.03
CA ILE A 89 31.46 30.24 15.57
C ILE A 89 32.91 30.46 15.10
N ALA A 90 33.66 31.33 15.77
CA ALA A 90 35.07 31.57 15.45
C ALA A 90 35.92 30.28 15.62
N PHE A 91 35.66 29.52 16.68
CA PHE A 91 36.27 28.21 16.91
C PHE A 91 35.93 27.22 15.80
N MET A 92 34.67 27.12 15.38
CA MET A 92 34.26 26.21 14.30
C MET A 92 35.01 26.53 13.01
N GLN A 93 35.24 27.81 12.72
CA GLN A 93 36.04 28.22 11.56
C GLN A 93 37.50 27.79 11.70
N ALA A 94 38.13 28.09 12.84
CA ALA A 94 39.50 27.66 13.08
C ALA A 94 39.64 26.13 13.04
N LEU A 95 38.66 25.39 13.55
CA LEU A 95 38.64 23.93 13.58
C LEU A 95 38.51 23.34 12.17
N THR A 96 37.56 23.79 11.36
CA THR A 96 37.37 23.28 9.99
C THR A 96 38.62 23.54 9.13
N GLU A 97 39.18 24.75 9.21
CA GLU A 97 40.43 25.12 8.54
C GLU A 97 41.59 24.24 9.01
N THR A 98 41.76 24.08 10.33
CA THR A 98 42.86 23.29 10.89
C THR A 98 42.78 21.82 10.48
N VAL A 99 41.62 21.19 10.65
CA VAL A 99 41.41 19.76 10.32
C VAL A 99 41.69 19.50 8.84
N SER A 100 41.34 20.44 7.94
CA SER A 100 41.59 20.29 6.51
C SER A 100 43.09 20.16 6.15
N THR A 101 43.97 20.68 7.00
CA THR A 101 45.44 20.62 6.81
C THR A 101 46.10 19.40 7.44
N ILE A 102 45.36 18.60 8.23
CA ILE A 102 45.92 17.47 8.97
C ILE A 102 45.69 16.16 8.21
N PRO A 103 46.74 15.42 7.82
CA PRO A 103 46.58 14.12 7.20
C PRO A 103 45.89 13.14 8.16
N ASN A 104 44.94 12.38 7.65
CA ASN A 104 44.14 11.39 8.41
C ASN A 104 43.33 11.98 9.58
N GLY A 105 43.03 13.29 9.53
CA GLY A 105 42.02 13.93 10.39
C GLY A 105 40.68 14.02 9.67
N CYS A 106 39.60 13.68 10.37
CA CYS A 106 38.24 13.82 9.85
C CYS A 106 37.35 14.56 10.85
N LEU A 107 36.57 15.52 10.35
CA LEU A 107 35.56 16.24 11.10
C LEU A 107 34.22 16.02 10.43
N LEU A 108 33.26 15.48 11.18
CA LEU A 108 31.89 15.29 10.74
C LEU A 108 30.97 16.10 11.64
N ILE A 109 30.28 17.06 11.05
CA ILE A 109 29.34 17.94 11.73
C ILE A 109 27.95 17.66 11.16
N SER A 110 26.97 17.41 12.04
CA SER A 110 25.56 17.43 11.63
C SER A 110 25.00 18.83 11.83
N LEU A 111 24.32 19.33 10.80
CA LEU A 111 23.50 20.53 10.87
C LEU A 111 22.09 20.16 10.43
N PRO A 112 21.04 20.75 11.03
CA PRO A 112 19.68 20.49 10.59
C PRO A 112 19.49 21.02 9.16
N SER A 113 18.61 20.39 8.39
CA SER A 113 18.31 20.81 7.00
C SER A 113 17.57 22.15 6.92
N SER A 114 16.93 22.55 8.02
CA SER A 114 16.20 23.81 8.19
C SER A 114 16.16 24.18 9.67
N VAL A 115 15.98 25.46 9.97
CA VAL A 115 15.76 25.91 11.34
C VAL A 115 14.35 25.49 11.79
N PRO A 116 14.20 24.77 12.92
CA PRO A 116 12.88 24.38 13.40
C PRO A 116 12.01 25.59 13.75
N GLU A 117 10.69 25.49 13.54
CA GLU A 117 9.72 26.61 13.69
C GLU A 117 9.69 27.26 15.09
N HIS A 118 10.24 26.59 16.11
CA HIS A 118 10.30 27.10 17.49
C HIS A 118 11.54 27.96 17.80
N TYR A 119 12.45 28.13 16.85
CA TYR A 119 13.65 28.94 17.02
C TYR A 119 13.40 30.41 16.66
N ASP A 120 14.06 31.32 17.38
CA ASP A 120 13.96 32.76 17.22
C ASP A 120 14.87 33.28 16.08
N GLN A 121 14.67 34.55 15.68
CA GLN A 121 15.47 35.19 14.62
C GLN A 121 16.99 35.16 14.88
N ASN A 122 17.41 35.03 16.14
CA ASN A 122 18.81 34.92 16.50
C ASN A 122 19.39 33.54 16.16
N ALA A 123 18.64 32.46 16.42
CA ALA A 123 19.02 31.11 16.04
C ALA A 123 19.12 30.93 14.51
N GLU A 124 18.24 31.58 13.74
CA GLU A 124 18.35 31.62 12.27
C GLU A 124 19.68 32.25 11.81
N LYS A 125 20.10 33.36 12.42
CA LYS A 125 21.39 33.99 12.13
C LYS A 125 22.56 33.09 12.49
N LEU A 126 22.52 32.43 13.65
CA LEU A 126 23.56 31.50 14.10
C LEU A 126 23.65 30.28 13.19
N TYR A 127 22.51 29.76 12.71
CA TYR A 127 22.45 28.69 11.73
C TYR A 127 23.13 29.09 10.42
N GLN A 128 22.80 30.26 9.86
CA GLN A 128 23.43 30.75 8.64
C GLN A 128 24.94 30.97 8.80
N GLN A 129 25.39 31.41 9.98
CA GLN A 129 26.82 31.54 10.29
C GLN A 129 27.52 30.18 10.35
N LEU A 130 26.93 29.18 11.02
CA LEU A 130 27.45 27.81 11.06
C LEU A 130 27.52 27.20 9.66
N GLN A 131 26.47 27.38 8.86
CA GLN A 131 26.42 26.88 7.48
C GLN A 131 27.52 27.50 6.60
N LYS A 132 27.75 28.81 6.72
CA LYS A 132 28.84 29.51 6.00
C LYS A 132 30.22 29.01 6.40
N VAL A 133 30.42 28.70 7.68
CA VAL A 133 31.71 28.21 8.21
C VAL A 133 31.97 26.77 7.76
N SER A 134 30.96 25.90 7.81
CA SER A 134 31.07 24.52 7.37
C SER A 134 31.23 24.40 5.84
N GLY A 135 30.50 25.20 5.06
CA GLY A 135 30.49 25.13 3.60
C GLY A 135 31.77 25.58 2.88
N ARG A 136 32.73 26.21 3.57
CA ARG A 136 33.97 26.73 2.94
C ARG A 136 34.99 25.65 2.56
N LEU A 137 34.94 24.47 3.18
CA LEU A 137 35.91 23.38 2.98
C LEU A 137 35.22 22.05 2.65
N GLU A 138 33.92 22.09 2.35
CA GLU A 138 33.13 20.91 2.07
C GLU A 138 33.58 20.21 0.79
N LYS A 139 34.03 18.96 0.91
CA LYS A 139 33.56 17.93 -0.03
C LYS A 139 32.13 17.63 0.40
N ILE A 140 31.16 18.16 -0.34
CA ILE A 140 29.75 17.82 -0.14
C ILE A 140 29.62 16.31 -0.36
N TYR A 141 29.59 15.54 0.73
CA TYR A 141 29.18 14.15 0.67
C TYR A 141 27.66 14.17 0.77
N THR A 142 26.99 14.05 -0.37
CA THR A 142 25.55 13.80 -0.37
C THR A 142 25.27 12.60 0.53
N PRO A 143 24.45 12.75 1.57
CA PRO A 143 24.31 11.73 2.60
C PRO A 143 23.60 10.52 1.98
N VAL A 144 24.41 9.55 1.55
CA VAL A 144 24.03 8.23 1.04
C VAL A 144 23.43 8.28 -0.37
N GLU A 145 24.18 7.79 -1.37
CA GLU A 145 23.60 7.46 -2.69
C GLU A 145 22.60 6.28 -2.55
N GLU A 146 21.58 6.18 -3.40
CA GLU A 146 20.57 5.11 -3.32
C GLU A 146 21.20 3.70 -3.29
N SER A 147 22.35 3.53 -3.95
CA SER A 147 23.17 2.31 -3.97
C SER A 147 23.73 1.93 -2.59
N GLU A 148 24.01 2.90 -1.72
CA GLU A 148 24.61 2.68 -0.40
C GLU A 148 23.57 2.32 0.67
N ILE A 149 22.30 2.69 0.45
CA ILE A 149 21.18 2.51 1.39
C ILE A 149 21.01 1.04 1.80
N THR A 150 21.01 0.14 0.81
CA THR A 150 20.88 -1.32 1.03
C THR A 150 21.98 -1.84 1.96
N SER A 151 23.22 -1.43 1.71
CA SER A 151 24.38 -1.83 2.52
C SER A 151 24.30 -1.32 3.97
N ILE A 152 23.72 -0.13 4.19
CA ILE A 152 23.53 0.45 5.52
C ILE A 152 22.45 -0.31 6.28
N ILE A 153 21.32 -0.61 5.64
CA ILE A 153 20.22 -1.37 6.23
C ILE A 153 20.71 -2.74 6.67
N ARG A 154 21.37 -3.45 5.75
CA ARG A 154 21.94 -4.77 6.02
C ARG A 154 22.86 -4.76 7.24
N LYS A 155 23.81 -3.83 7.32
CA LYS A 155 24.76 -3.70 8.45
C LYS A 155 24.11 -3.28 9.77
N ARG A 156 22.99 -2.57 9.74
CA ARG A 156 22.29 -2.12 10.96
C ARG A 156 21.37 -3.19 11.54
N LEU A 157 20.76 -4.00 10.67
CA LEU A 157 19.76 -4.99 11.07
C LEU A 157 20.35 -6.39 11.30
N PHE A 158 21.46 -6.71 10.62
CA PHE A 158 22.11 -8.02 10.72
C PHE A 158 23.56 -7.87 11.16
N SER A 159 23.96 -8.69 12.13
CA SER A 159 25.36 -8.75 12.60
C SER A 159 26.25 -9.41 11.56
N GLU A 160 25.80 -10.52 10.99
CA GLU A 160 26.53 -11.34 10.01
C GLU A 160 25.54 -11.96 9.02
N ILE A 161 26.02 -12.20 7.79
CA ILE A 161 25.27 -12.88 6.73
C ILE A 161 26.25 -13.80 5.99
N ASP A 162 25.83 -15.04 5.73
CA ASP A 162 26.59 -15.98 4.90
C ASP A 162 26.50 -15.55 3.42
N GLU A 163 27.59 -14.97 2.90
CA GLU A 163 27.68 -14.51 1.51
C GLU A 163 27.64 -15.63 0.48
N LYS A 164 28.02 -16.85 0.86
CA LYS A 164 27.99 -18.00 -0.06
C LYS A 164 26.56 -18.50 -0.20
N GLU A 165 25.85 -18.59 0.91
CA GLU A 165 24.46 -19.03 0.91
C GLU A 165 23.52 -17.98 0.30
N SER A 166 23.75 -16.68 0.58
CA SER A 166 22.98 -15.59 -0.03
C SER A 166 23.04 -15.64 -1.56
N LYS A 167 24.23 -15.84 -2.14
CA LYS A 167 24.42 -15.94 -3.60
C LYS A 167 23.65 -17.10 -4.20
N LYS A 168 23.66 -18.27 -3.57
CA LYS A 168 22.91 -19.44 -4.05
C LYS A 168 21.40 -19.19 -4.02
N ILE A 169 20.89 -18.61 -2.93
CA ILE A 169 19.45 -18.30 -2.78
C ILE A 169 19.02 -17.29 -3.83
N VAL A 170 19.81 -16.23 -4.04
CA VAL A 170 19.54 -15.23 -5.08
C VAL A 170 19.59 -15.88 -6.47
N GLU A 171 20.57 -16.73 -6.76
CA GLU A 171 20.68 -17.40 -8.05
C GLU A 171 19.49 -18.32 -8.34
N ALA A 172 19.05 -19.11 -7.34
CA ALA A 172 17.84 -19.92 -7.44
C ALA A 172 16.58 -19.07 -7.70
N PHE A 173 16.46 -17.92 -7.02
CA PHE A 173 15.36 -16.99 -7.26
C PHE A 173 15.42 -16.37 -8.66
N MET A 174 16.61 -16.03 -9.16
CA MET A 174 16.79 -15.47 -10.50
C MET A 174 16.39 -16.47 -11.58
N GLU A 175 16.87 -17.71 -11.49
CA GLU A 175 16.50 -18.79 -12.43
C GLU A 175 14.98 -19.00 -12.46
N TYR A 176 14.37 -19.05 -11.27
CA TYR A 176 12.92 -19.14 -11.13
C TYR A 176 12.20 -17.93 -11.75
N SER A 177 12.68 -16.71 -11.47
CA SER A 177 12.05 -15.47 -11.94
C SER A 177 12.12 -15.29 -13.46
N GLU A 178 13.23 -15.73 -14.07
CA GLU A 178 13.41 -15.76 -15.52
C GLU A 178 12.46 -16.76 -16.18
N LYS A 179 12.39 -17.98 -15.63
CA LYS A 179 11.49 -19.03 -16.12
C LYS A 179 10.01 -18.59 -16.08
N GLU A 180 9.62 -17.90 -15.03
CA GLU A 180 8.24 -17.44 -14.84
C GLU A 180 7.95 -16.09 -15.50
N GLY A 181 8.96 -15.45 -16.11
CA GLY A 181 8.80 -14.15 -16.79
C GLY A 181 8.39 -13.02 -15.85
N ILE A 182 8.81 -13.07 -14.58
CA ILE A 182 8.40 -12.11 -13.55
C ILE A 182 9.45 -11.06 -13.25
N LEU A 183 10.60 -11.01 -13.92
CA LEU A 183 11.58 -9.94 -13.73
C LEU A 183 10.99 -8.54 -14.06
N PRO A 184 11.49 -7.45 -13.42
CA PRO A 184 11.01 -6.11 -13.72
C PRO A 184 11.17 -5.74 -15.20
N PRO A 185 10.15 -5.11 -15.82
CA PRO A 185 10.23 -4.72 -17.22
C PRO A 185 11.30 -3.63 -17.40
N GLY A 186 12.11 -3.75 -18.44
CA GLY A 186 13.15 -2.76 -18.78
C GLY A 186 14.42 -2.85 -17.93
N MET A 187 14.55 -3.84 -17.04
CA MET A 187 15.76 -4.10 -16.24
C MET A 187 16.44 -5.38 -16.73
N PHE A 188 17.77 -5.36 -16.85
CA PHE A 188 18.52 -6.57 -17.17
C PHE A 188 18.54 -7.53 -15.96
N GLY A 189 18.42 -8.83 -16.19
CA GLY A 189 18.44 -9.83 -15.10
C GLY A 189 19.71 -9.75 -14.24
N THR A 190 20.86 -9.46 -14.85
CA THR A 190 22.13 -9.25 -14.15
C THR A 190 22.06 -8.07 -13.16
N GLU A 191 21.40 -6.98 -13.56
CA GLU A 191 21.22 -5.81 -12.71
C GLU A 191 20.33 -6.15 -11.51
N TYR A 192 19.19 -6.81 -11.72
CA TYR A 192 18.30 -7.22 -10.62
C TYR A 192 19.00 -8.17 -9.65
N ARG A 193 19.79 -9.13 -10.18
CA ARG A 193 20.60 -10.06 -9.37
C ARG A 193 21.59 -9.31 -8.48
N ASP A 194 22.33 -8.36 -9.02
CA ASP A 194 23.32 -7.60 -8.24
C ASP A 194 22.64 -6.72 -7.18
N ARG A 195 21.48 -6.14 -7.49
CA ARG A 195 20.65 -5.42 -6.52
C ARG A 195 20.19 -6.34 -5.39
N PHE A 196 19.74 -7.55 -5.70
CA PHE A 196 19.29 -8.50 -4.70
C PHE A 196 20.44 -8.98 -3.81
N ILE A 197 21.62 -9.25 -4.36
CA ILE A 197 22.81 -9.58 -3.54
C ILE A 197 23.14 -8.43 -2.57
N SER A 198 23.02 -7.17 -3.02
CA SER A 198 23.26 -6.01 -2.16
C SER A 198 22.20 -5.84 -1.07
N SER A 199 20.93 -6.10 -1.38
CA SER A 199 19.80 -5.92 -0.46
C SER A 199 19.51 -7.13 0.42
N TYR A 200 20.11 -8.29 0.14
CA TYR A 200 19.86 -9.54 0.89
C TYR A 200 20.02 -9.31 2.40
N PRO A 201 19.05 -9.77 3.23
CA PRO A 201 18.00 -10.74 2.94
C PRO A 201 16.68 -10.14 2.43
N PHE A 202 16.65 -8.87 2.04
CA PHE A 202 15.45 -8.26 1.46
C PHE A 202 15.46 -8.38 -0.06
N SER A 203 14.33 -8.76 -0.65
CA SER A 203 14.12 -8.61 -2.08
C SER A 203 14.24 -7.12 -2.49
N PRO A 204 14.74 -6.81 -3.71
CA PRO A 204 14.90 -5.43 -4.18
C PRO A 204 13.63 -4.59 -4.03
N ASP A 205 12.48 -5.18 -4.35
CA ASP A 205 11.17 -4.53 -4.30
C ASP A 205 10.81 -4.02 -2.89
N VAL A 206 11.27 -4.67 -1.81
CA VAL A 206 11.06 -4.20 -0.43
C VAL A 206 11.72 -2.84 -0.21
N VAL A 207 12.96 -2.70 -0.67
CA VAL A 207 13.73 -1.47 -0.48
C VAL A 207 13.16 -0.36 -1.36
N ASP A 208 12.85 -0.68 -2.61
CA ASP A 208 12.27 0.27 -3.57
C ASP A 208 10.96 0.85 -3.06
N ILE A 209 10.04 -0.01 -2.59
CA ILE A 209 8.75 0.46 -2.10
C ILE A 209 8.89 1.27 -0.82
N LEU A 210 9.74 0.87 0.12
CA LEU A 210 9.91 1.65 1.35
C LEU A 210 10.59 3.02 1.11
N TYR A 211 11.51 3.15 0.16
CA TYR A 211 12.20 4.43 -0.10
C TYR A 211 11.51 5.29 -1.16
N GLN A 212 11.16 4.71 -2.30
CA GLN A 212 10.63 5.44 -3.46
C GLN A 212 9.12 5.68 -3.37
N ARG A 213 8.40 4.91 -2.54
CA ARG A 213 6.97 5.15 -2.29
C ARG A 213 6.73 5.67 -0.88
N TRP A 214 6.94 4.86 0.15
CA TRP A 214 6.68 5.27 1.53
C TRP A 214 7.61 6.41 1.98
N GLY A 215 8.87 6.41 1.54
CA GLY A 215 9.82 7.47 1.83
C GLY A 215 9.47 8.84 1.22
N THR A 216 8.50 8.92 0.31
CA THR A 216 8.06 10.18 -0.29
C THR A 216 7.05 10.95 0.58
N PHE A 217 6.49 10.33 1.63
CA PHE A 217 5.63 11.05 2.57
C PHE A 217 6.43 12.10 3.36
N PRO A 218 5.94 13.36 3.47
CA PRO A 218 6.68 14.44 4.15
C PRO A 218 7.09 14.14 5.59
N ASN A 219 6.22 13.43 6.32
CA ASN A 219 6.44 13.07 7.72
C ASN A 219 7.17 11.73 7.90
N PHE A 220 7.58 11.05 6.81
CA PHE A 220 8.27 9.77 6.88
C PHE A 220 9.77 9.98 7.03
N GLN A 221 10.32 9.61 8.19
CA GLN A 221 11.76 9.67 8.46
C GLN A 221 12.50 8.59 7.67
N ARG A 222 12.70 8.77 6.36
CA ARG A 222 13.21 7.77 5.39
C ARG A 222 14.06 6.66 6.00
N THR A 223 15.28 6.95 6.47
CA THR A 223 16.18 5.92 6.99
C THR A 223 15.72 5.32 8.33
N ARG A 224 15.20 6.11 9.27
CA ARG A 224 14.81 5.64 10.61
C ARG A 224 13.48 4.86 10.58
N GLY A 225 12.51 5.36 9.81
CA GLY A 225 11.22 4.72 9.55
C GLY A 225 11.40 3.37 8.88
N VAL A 226 12.22 3.29 7.81
CA VAL A 226 12.54 2.00 7.16
C VAL A 226 13.17 1.03 8.15
N LEU A 227 14.23 1.43 8.87
CA LEU A 227 14.90 0.55 9.83
C LEU A 227 13.95 0.04 10.91
N ARG A 228 13.04 0.90 11.37
CA ARG A 228 12.04 0.52 12.38
C ARG A 228 11.05 -0.50 11.81
N LEU A 229 10.46 -0.24 10.65
CA LEU A 229 9.54 -1.17 9.98
C LEU A 229 10.19 -2.53 9.75
N LEU A 230 11.39 -2.54 9.17
CA LEU A 230 12.13 -3.78 8.89
C LEU A 230 12.55 -4.51 10.17
N SER A 231 12.85 -3.80 11.26
CA SER A 231 13.15 -4.45 12.56
C SER A 231 11.95 -5.22 13.09
N ILE A 232 10.73 -4.68 12.93
CA ILE A 232 9.49 -5.35 13.34
C ILE A 232 9.23 -6.59 12.47
N VAL A 233 9.41 -6.47 11.15
CA VAL A 233 9.24 -7.58 10.20
C VAL A 233 10.28 -8.69 10.46
N ILE A 234 11.55 -8.37 10.65
CA ILE A 234 12.56 -9.38 11.00
C ILE A 234 12.19 -10.08 12.31
N HIS A 235 11.71 -9.32 13.30
CA HIS A 235 11.34 -9.89 14.59
C HIS A 235 10.21 -10.91 14.46
N SER A 236 9.18 -10.63 13.64
CA SER A 236 8.07 -11.58 13.41
C SER A 236 8.50 -12.83 12.64
N LEU A 237 9.50 -12.70 11.77
CA LEU A 237 10.00 -13.79 10.92
C LEU A 237 11.07 -14.66 11.57
N LYS A 238 11.47 -14.43 12.83
CA LYS A 238 12.55 -15.18 13.51
C LYS A 238 12.35 -16.71 13.56
N LYS A 239 11.11 -17.17 13.51
CA LYS A 239 10.75 -18.61 13.51
C LYS A 239 10.33 -19.11 12.13
N SER A 240 10.35 -18.24 11.12
CA SER A 240 10.03 -18.63 9.74
C SER A 240 11.22 -19.33 9.10
N ASN A 241 10.94 -20.17 8.10
CA ASN A 241 11.96 -20.80 7.26
C ASN A 241 12.20 -19.99 5.96
N ASN A 242 11.77 -18.72 5.92
CA ASN A 242 11.87 -17.90 4.73
C ASN A 242 13.34 -17.62 4.40
N SER A 243 13.75 -17.96 3.17
CA SER A 243 15.12 -17.71 2.70
C SER A 243 15.41 -16.22 2.46
N TYR A 244 14.38 -15.42 2.22
CA TYR A 244 14.46 -13.97 2.01
C TYR A 244 13.12 -13.30 2.35
N ILE A 245 13.15 -11.97 2.49
CA ILE A 245 12.02 -11.14 2.91
C ILE A 245 11.45 -10.40 1.69
N THR A 246 10.14 -10.46 1.56
CA THR A 246 9.31 -9.84 0.51
C THR A 246 8.32 -8.86 1.11
N LEU A 247 7.65 -8.07 0.27
CA LEU A 247 6.57 -7.18 0.71
C LEU A 247 5.38 -7.95 1.28
N ALA A 248 5.18 -9.21 0.86
CA ALA A 248 4.14 -10.08 1.41
C ALA A 248 4.36 -10.44 2.89
N ASP A 249 5.58 -10.29 3.41
CA ASP A 249 5.92 -10.68 4.78
C ASP A 249 5.68 -9.56 5.81
N PHE A 250 5.13 -8.41 5.37
CA PHE A 250 4.71 -7.31 6.24
C PHE A 250 3.38 -7.66 6.92
N ASP A 251 3.44 -8.52 7.94
CA ASP A 251 2.27 -8.99 8.67
C ASP A 251 1.50 -7.85 9.37
N LEU A 252 0.42 -7.39 8.73
CA LEU A 252 -0.41 -6.30 9.20
C LEU A 252 -1.28 -6.67 10.42
N SER A 253 -1.28 -7.93 10.86
CA SER A 253 -1.90 -8.31 12.14
C SER A 253 -1.08 -7.79 13.33
N ILE A 254 0.22 -7.53 13.12
CA ILE A 254 1.10 -6.96 14.12
C ILE A 254 0.74 -5.48 14.32
N GLN A 255 0.20 -5.18 15.50
CA GLN A 255 -0.28 -3.85 15.83
C GLN A 255 0.81 -2.77 15.68
N GLU A 256 2.05 -3.05 16.10
CA GLU A 256 3.14 -2.07 15.99
C GLU A 256 3.44 -1.74 14.53
N LEU A 257 3.55 -2.75 13.65
CA LEU A 257 3.79 -2.55 12.22
C LEU A 257 2.64 -1.74 11.59
N ARG A 258 1.39 -2.16 11.86
CA ARG A 258 0.19 -1.51 11.35
C ARG A 258 0.13 -0.04 11.78
N GLN A 259 0.40 0.27 13.05
CA GLN A 259 0.38 1.64 13.54
C GLN A 259 1.46 2.52 12.90
N GLU A 260 2.65 1.98 12.63
CA GLU A 260 3.69 2.74 11.92
C GLU A 260 3.27 3.11 10.49
N LEU A 261 2.59 2.21 9.76
CA LEU A 261 2.07 2.50 8.42
C LEU A 261 0.89 3.49 8.47
N LEU A 262 -0.08 3.28 9.37
CA LEU A 262 -1.29 4.11 9.49
C LEU A 262 -1.00 5.56 9.85
N LYS A 263 0.12 5.86 10.51
CA LYS A 263 0.56 7.24 10.79
C LYS A 263 0.75 8.07 9.51
N HIS A 264 0.99 7.43 8.37
CA HIS A 264 1.25 8.09 7.11
C HIS A 264 0.04 8.09 6.17
N ILE A 265 -0.78 7.04 6.22
CA ILE A 265 -1.91 6.85 5.29
C ILE A 265 -3.28 7.18 5.89
N GLY A 266 -3.36 7.36 7.21
CA GLY A 266 -4.59 7.71 7.93
C GLY A 266 -5.26 6.51 8.64
N PRO A 267 -5.98 6.76 9.75
CA PRO A 267 -6.62 5.71 10.55
C PRO A 267 -7.79 5.00 9.85
N GLU A 268 -8.37 5.59 8.80
CA GLU A 268 -9.46 5.00 8.01
C GLU A 268 -9.09 3.66 7.38
N PHE A 269 -7.80 3.43 7.09
CA PHE A 269 -7.31 2.16 6.55
C PHE A 269 -7.28 1.04 7.59
N ASN A 270 -7.51 1.32 8.88
CA ASN A 270 -7.62 0.27 9.88
C ASN A 270 -8.84 -0.63 9.61
N GLY A 271 -9.96 -0.05 9.16
CA GLY A 271 -11.14 -0.81 8.74
C GLY A 271 -10.87 -1.67 7.49
N VAL A 272 -10.11 -1.12 6.54
CA VAL A 272 -9.67 -1.82 5.32
C VAL A 272 -8.82 -3.05 5.68
N ILE A 273 -7.80 -2.87 6.52
CA ILE A 273 -6.90 -3.95 6.96
C ILE A 273 -7.68 -5.01 7.75
N ALA A 274 -8.62 -4.62 8.59
CA ALA A 274 -9.46 -5.55 9.35
C ALA A 274 -10.36 -6.38 8.45
N SER A 275 -11.05 -5.74 7.49
CA SER A 275 -11.98 -6.39 6.56
C SER A 275 -11.28 -7.33 5.59
N ASP A 276 -10.18 -6.89 4.97
CA ASP A 276 -9.68 -7.57 3.78
C ASP A 276 -8.43 -8.42 4.01
N LEU A 277 -7.67 -8.16 5.10
CA LEU A 277 -6.37 -8.83 5.34
C LEU A 277 -6.32 -9.61 6.66
N THR A 278 -6.67 -8.96 7.78
CA THR A 278 -6.33 -9.47 9.12
C THR A 278 -7.46 -10.16 9.86
N GLY A 279 -8.71 -9.77 9.62
CA GLY A 279 -9.90 -10.34 10.27
C GLY A 279 -10.02 -11.86 10.12
N ASN A 280 -10.79 -12.50 11.00
CA ASN A 280 -10.96 -13.96 10.97
C ASN A 280 -11.66 -14.42 9.69
N GLN A 281 -12.62 -13.65 9.20
CA GLN A 281 -13.32 -13.85 7.93
C GLN A 281 -12.84 -12.86 6.87
N ALA A 282 -11.56 -12.48 6.92
CA ALA A 282 -11.02 -11.52 5.98
C ALA A 282 -11.06 -12.06 4.55
N GLY A 283 -11.37 -11.17 3.59
CA GLY A 283 -11.49 -11.54 2.17
C GLY A 283 -10.28 -12.31 1.65
N SER A 284 -9.05 -11.92 2.02
CA SER A 284 -7.84 -12.61 1.57
C SER A 284 -7.76 -14.06 2.07
N LYS A 285 -8.23 -14.34 3.29
CA LYS A 285 -8.25 -15.69 3.88
C LYS A 285 -9.33 -16.56 3.24
N LEU A 286 -10.49 -15.98 2.93
CA LEU A 286 -11.53 -16.67 2.16
C LEU A 286 -11.00 -17.06 0.77
N VAL A 287 -10.20 -16.20 0.13
CA VAL A 287 -9.53 -16.55 -1.13
C VAL A 287 -8.54 -17.71 -0.93
N ASP A 288 -7.74 -17.69 0.15
CA ASP A 288 -6.81 -18.79 0.48
C ASP A 288 -7.52 -20.14 0.59
N GLU A 289 -8.64 -20.20 1.31
CA GLU A 289 -9.44 -21.42 1.47
C GLU A 289 -10.02 -21.90 0.14
N ASN A 290 -10.40 -20.97 -0.74
CA ASN A 290 -11.06 -21.24 -2.01
C ASN A 290 -10.11 -21.48 -3.19
N LEU A 291 -8.79 -21.27 -3.05
CA LEU A 291 -7.83 -21.48 -4.15
C LEU A 291 -7.66 -22.94 -4.55
N GLY A 292 -7.95 -23.86 -3.63
CA GLY A 292 -7.92 -25.30 -3.85
C GLY A 292 -7.04 -26.02 -2.82
N LYS A 293 -7.33 -27.29 -2.55
CA LYS A 293 -6.68 -28.08 -1.49
C LYS A 293 -5.15 -28.16 -1.62
N ALA A 294 -4.63 -28.16 -2.84
CA ALA A 294 -3.19 -28.24 -3.10
C ALA A 294 -2.40 -26.99 -2.67
N TYR A 295 -3.08 -25.84 -2.46
CA TYR A 295 -2.46 -24.56 -2.11
C TYR A 295 -2.79 -24.12 -0.68
N GLN A 296 -3.51 -24.95 0.08
CA GLN A 296 -3.80 -24.67 1.49
C GLN A 296 -2.50 -24.60 2.30
N GLY A 297 -2.38 -23.58 3.13
CA GLY A 297 -1.19 -23.31 3.94
C GLY A 297 -0.16 -22.37 3.31
N LEU A 298 -0.23 -22.11 2.00
CA LEU A 298 0.67 -21.19 1.30
C LEU A 298 0.27 -19.70 1.47
N SER A 299 -0.99 -19.46 1.86
CA SER A 299 -1.55 -18.13 2.10
C SER A 299 -1.39 -17.16 0.92
N LEU A 300 -1.53 -17.64 -0.32
CA LEU A 300 -1.27 -16.87 -1.55
C LEU A 300 -2.17 -15.64 -1.71
N GLY A 301 -3.43 -15.73 -1.30
CA GLY A 301 -4.40 -14.64 -1.22
C GLY A 301 -3.94 -13.57 -0.24
N LEU A 302 -3.59 -13.94 1.00
CA LEU A 302 -3.03 -13.00 1.98
C LEU A 302 -1.70 -12.39 1.52
N ARG A 303 -0.77 -13.19 1.00
CA ARG A 303 0.53 -12.72 0.50
C ARG A 303 0.37 -11.72 -0.64
N SER A 304 -0.54 -11.99 -1.57
CA SER A 304 -0.86 -11.07 -2.67
C SER A 304 -1.52 -9.79 -2.16
N ALA A 305 -2.51 -9.89 -1.27
CA ALA A 305 -3.18 -8.74 -0.67
C ALA A 305 -2.22 -7.84 0.11
N THR A 306 -1.36 -8.41 0.97
CA THR A 306 -0.35 -7.65 1.72
C THR A 306 0.62 -6.94 0.79
N SER A 307 1.06 -7.62 -0.28
CA SER A 307 1.93 -6.99 -1.30
C SER A 307 1.23 -5.80 -1.93
N ILE A 308 0.01 -5.97 -2.44
CA ILE A 308 -0.79 -4.89 -3.03
C ILE A 308 -0.95 -3.73 -2.05
N PHE A 309 -1.24 -4.01 -0.78
CA PHE A 309 -1.35 -3.00 0.26
C PHE A 309 -0.08 -2.16 0.38
N MET A 310 1.09 -2.80 0.44
CA MET A 310 2.37 -2.10 0.50
C MET A 310 2.66 -1.25 -0.75
N TYR A 311 2.21 -1.69 -1.93
CA TYR A 311 2.30 -0.92 -3.18
C TYR A 311 1.27 0.21 -3.31
N SER A 312 0.19 0.20 -2.52
CA SER A 312 -0.96 1.10 -2.74
C SER A 312 -0.67 2.56 -2.42
N PHE A 313 0.34 2.83 -1.61
CA PHE A 313 0.57 4.15 -1.00
C PHE A 313 1.89 4.78 -1.43
N SER A 314 1.83 6.06 -1.79
CA SER A 314 2.99 6.94 -1.94
C SER A 314 2.59 8.37 -1.60
N GLY A 315 3.56 9.23 -1.29
CA GLY A 315 3.36 10.67 -1.17
C GLY A 315 3.18 11.39 -2.51
N GLY A 316 3.26 10.67 -3.64
CA GLY A 316 3.07 11.18 -5.00
C GLY A 316 1.85 10.59 -5.70
N HIS A 317 1.84 10.64 -7.03
CA HIS A 317 0.74 10.13 -7.86
C HIS A 317 0.81 8.62 -8.15
N ILE A 318 1.90 7.94 -7.79
CA ILE A 318 2.09 6.52 -8.06
C ILE A 318 1.24 5.71 -7.08
N LYS A 319 0.33 4.88 -7.60
CA LYS A 319 -0.51 3.98 -6.83
C LYS A 319 -0.55 2.59 -7.47
N GLY A 320 -0.56 1.57 -6.61
CA GLY A 320 -0.86 0.19 -6.97
C GLY A 320 0.28 -0.62 -7.56
N ALA A 321 0.00 -1.91 -7.74
CA ALA A 321 0.93 -2.90 -8.24
C ALA A 321 0.37 -3.56 -9.50
N SER A 322 1.24 -3.77 -10.48
CA SER A 322 0.99 -4.63 -11.63
C SER A 322 0.97 -6.11 -11.23
N THR A 323 0.36 -6.96 -12.05
CA THR A 323 0.38 -8.41 -11.86
C THR A 323 1.80 -8.96 -11.72
N GLY A 324 2.77 -8.44 -12.48
CA GLY A 324 4.17 -8.86 -12.40
C GLY A 324 4.84 -8.49 -11.07
N GLU A 325 4.59 -7.28 -10.55
CA GLU A 325 5.05 -6.85 -9.22
C GLU A 325 4.45 -7.72 -8.11
N ILE A 326 3.16 -8.05 -8.21
CA ILE A 326 2.48 -8.89 -7.21
C ILE A 326 3.01 -10.31 -7.24
N LYS A 327 3.22 -10.89 -8.44
CA LYS A 327 3.85 -12.20 -8.58
C LYS A 327 5.21 -12.22 -7.90
N ARG A 328 6.12 -11.29 -8.21
CA ARG A 328 7.45 -11.23 -7.57
C ARG A 328 7.39 -11.15 -6.05
N ALA A 329 6.47 -10.33 -5.51
CA ALA A 329 6.38 -10.11 -4.07
C ALA A 329 5.68 -11.26 -3.33
N ALA A 330 4.63 -11.85 -3.90
CA ALA A 330 3.84 -12.88 -3.25
C ALA A 330 4.45 -14.29 -3.40
N THR A 331 5.27 -14.50 -4.43
CA THR A 331 5.91 -15.78 -4.73
C THR A 331 7.18 -16.01 -3.90
N THR A 332 7.41 -17.28 -3.58
CA THR A 332 8.62 -17.81 -2.97
C THR A 332 9.02 -19.05 -3.76
N LEU A 333 10.20 -19.64 -3.47
CA LEU A 333 10.59 -20.92 -4.06
C LEU A 333 9.56 -22.04 -3.80
N GLU A 334 8.71 -21.90 -2.78
CA GLU A 334 7.65 -22.85 -2.41
C GLU A 334 6.26 -22.43 -2.95
N ASN A 335 6.08 -21.18 -3.38
CA ASN A 335 4.78 -20.59 -3.73
C ASN A 335 4.70 -20.26 -5.23
N PRO A 336 4.06 -21.07 -6.08
CA PRO A 336 4.12 -20.88 -7.53
C PRO A 336 3.40 -19.61 -8.02
N SER A 337 4.12 -18.77 -8.77
CA SER A 337 3.65 -17.61 -9.55
C SER A 337 2.40 -17.87 -10.40
N ALA A 338 2.26 -19.06 -10.99
CA ALA A 338 1.17 -19.42 -11.89
C ALA A 338 -0.21 -19.30 -11.23
N ILE A 339 -0.28 -19.50 -9.90
CA ILE A 339 -1.54 -19.47 -9.14
C ILE A 339 -1.88 -18.06 -8.65
N ILE A 340 -0.92 -17.14 -8.66
CA ILE A 340 -1.13 -15.76 -8.23
C ILE A 340 -2.17 -15.06 -9.12
N GLU A 341 -2.22 -15.33 -10.42
CA GLU A 341 -3.28 -14.76 -11.29
C GLU A 341 -4.68 -15.25 -10.91
N ALA A 342 -4.81 -16.55 -10.61
CA ALA A 342 -6.06 -17.11 -10.13
C ALA A 342 -6.45 -16.53 -8.76
N ALA A 343 -5.47 -16.30 -7.88
CA ALA A 343 -5.67 -15.61 -6.61
C ALA A 343 -6.14 -14.17 -6.83
N LEU A 344 -5.50 -13.42 -7.72
CA LEU A 344 -5.88 -12.04 -8.04
C LEU A 344 -7.30 -11.92 -8.56
N SER A 345 -7.72 -12.80 -9.49
CA SER A 345 -9.09 -12.82 -10.00
C SER A 345 -10.13 -13.09 -8.91
N LYS A 346 -9.78 -13.89 -7.90
CA LYS A 346 -10.63 -14.12 -6.72
C LYS A 346 -10.59 -12.93 -5.76
N LEU A 347 -9.41 -12.36 -5.51
CA LEU A 347 -9.26 -11.19 -4.64
C LEU A 347 -10.09 -10.00 -5.14
N GLU A 348 -10.10 -9.75 -6.45
CA GLU A 348 -10.92 -8.68 -7.06
C GLU A 348 -12.42 -8.85 -6.79
N LYS A 349 -12.89 -10.09 -6.65
CA LYS A 349 -14.29 -10.41 -6.37
C LYS A 349 -14.62 -10.38 -4.87
N GLU A 350 -13.70 -10.86 -4.04
CA GLU A 350 -13.94 -11.05 -2.61
C GLU A 350 -13.61 -9.82 -1.75
N LEU A 351 -12.56 -9.07 -2.06
CA LEU A 351 -12.09 -7.97 -1.20
C LEU A 351 -12.96 -6.73 -1.35
N PHE A 352 -13.32 -6.13 -0.21
CA PHE A 352 -14.18 -4.96 -0.15
C PHE A 352 -13.53 -3.70 -0.68
N PHE A 353 -12.23 -3.54 -0.47
CA PHE A 353 -11.52 -2.27 -0.64
C PHE A 353 -10.42 -2.34 -1.71
N LEU A 354 -10.26 -3.50 -2.34
CA LEU A 354 -9.37 -3.68 -3.47
C LEU A 354 -9.99 -3.06 -4.74
N GLN A 355 -9.24 -2.18 -5.38
CA GLN A 355 -9.58 -1.52 -6.64
C GLN A 355 -8.64 -2.01 -7.74
N SER A 356 -9.14 -2.03 -8.97
CA SER A 356 -8.40 -2.34 -10.18
C SER A 356 -8.54 -1.18 -11.16
N LEU A 357 -7.41 -0.61 -11.60
CA LEU A 357 -7.36 0.45 -12.59
C LEU A 357 -6.32 0.11 -13.66
N GLY A 358 -6.81 -0.23 -14.86
CA GLY A 358 -5.94 -0.71 -15.94
C GLY A 358 -5.29 -2.04 -15.56
N ASP A 359 -3.96 -2.06 -15.49
CA ASP A 359 -3.15 -3.21 -15.09
C ASP A 359 -2.74 -3.17 -13.61
N LYS A 360 -3.22 -2.20 -12.83
CA LYS A 360 -2.80 -1.97 -11.44
C LYS A 360 -3.89 -2.26 -10.42
N TYR A 361 -3.48 -2.94 -9.36
CA TYR A 361 -4.29 -3.22 -8.19
C TYR A 361 -3.85 -2.35 -7.01
N PHE A 362 -4.79 -1.78 -6.27
CA PHE A 362 -4.50 -0.99 -5.07
C PHE A 362 -5.65 -0.98 -4.07
N PHE A 363 -5.34 -0.78 -2.79
CA PHE A 363 -6.32 -0.57 -1.74
C PHE A 363 -6.74 0.89 -1.67
N SER A 364 -8.04 1.10 -1.55
CA SER A 364 -8.67 2.40 -1.27
C SER A 364 -9.45 2.32 0.03
N ASN A 365 -9.78 3.47 0.63
CA ASN A 365 -10.75 3.52 1.74
C ASN A 365 -12.21 3.49 1.23
N GLN A 366 -12.41 3.49 -0.08
CA GLN A 366 -13.72 3.35 -0.72
C GLN A 366 -13.97 1.87 -1.09
N PRO A 367 -15.19 1.36 -0.83
CA PRO A 367 -15.57 0.03 -1.27
C PRO A 367 -15.53 -0.12 -2.80
N ASN A 368 -15.24 -1.34 -3.27
CA ASN A 368 -15.28 -1.69 -4.68
C ASN A 368 -16.73 -1.75 -5.17
N LEU A 369 -16.95 -1.40 -6.44
CA LEU A 369 -18.30 -1.33 -7.02
C LEU A 369 -19.03 -2.67 -6.98
N ASN A 370 -18.34 -3.77 -7.31
CA ASN A 370 -18.92 -5.11 -7.30
C ASN A 370 -19.43 -5.51 -5.91
N ARG A 371 -18.72 -5.15 -4.85
CA ARG A 371 -19.11 -5.42 -3.46
C ARG A 371 -20.29 -4.55 -3.05
N ILE A 372 -20.33 -3.28 -3.44
CA ILE A 372 -21.52 -2.44 -3.24
C ILE A 372 -22.74 -3.08 -3.93
N VAL A 373 -22.58 -3.56 -5.17
CA VAL A 373 -23.66 -4.23 -5.93
C VAL A 373 -24.10 -5.52 -5.25
N LEU A 374 -23.18 -6.39 -4.84
CA LEU A 374 -23.52 -7.65 -4.16
C LEU A 374 -24.25 -7.40 -2.83
N THR A 375 -23.77 -6.47 -2.01
CA THR A 375 -24.44 -6.08 -0.76
C THR A 375 -25.83 -5.51 -1.04
N GLN A 376 -26.01 -4.71 -2.10
CA GLN A 376 -27.34 -4.23 -2.48
C GLN A 376 -28.24 -5.39 -2.93
N MET A 377 -27.72 -6.33 -3.72
CA MET A 377 -28.46 -7.50 -4.20
C MET A 377 -28.97 -8.40 -3.07
N GLU A 378 -28.18 -8.58 -2.01
CA GLU A 378 -28.58 -9.35 -0.83
C GLU A 378 -29.75 -8.69 -0.07
N ASN A 379 -29.85 -7.36 -0.13
CA ASN A 379 -30.91 -6.60 0.53
C ASN A 379 -32.22 -6.49 -0.28
N ILE A 380 -32.21 -6.88 -1.56
CA ILE A 380 -33.40 -6.80 -2.44
C ILE A 380 -34.40 -7.91 -2.08
N LYS A 381 -35.64 -7.50 -1.79
CA LYS A 381 -36.72 -8.43 -1.46
C LYS A 381 -37.31 -9.08 -2.71
N ASN A 382 -37.77 -10.32 -2.58
CA ASN A 382 -38.46 -11.02 -3.68
C ASN A 382 -39.71 -10.29 -4.18
N THR A 383 -40.35 -9.46 -3.35
CA THR A 383 -41.48 -8.62 -3.77
C THR A 383 -41.08 -7.59 -4.83
N GLU A 384 -39.89 -7.01 -4.71
CA GLU A 384 -39.36 -6.03 -5.67
C GLU A 384 -38.96 -6.70 -6.98
N VAL A 385 -38.40 -7.92 -6.89
CA VAL A 385 -38.10 -8.75 -8.07
C VAL A 385 -39.38 -9.07 -8.84
N ASN A 386 -40.43 -9.52 -8.14
CA ASN A 386 -41.70 -9.87 -8.76
C ASN A 386 -42.41 -8.66 -9.41
N SER A 387 -42.34 -7.47 -8.79
CA SER A 387 -42.89 -6.27 -9.41
C SER A 387 -42.14 -5.88 -10.68
N PHE A 388 -40.80 -5.97 -10.65
CA PHE A 388 -39.98 -5.66 -11.82
C PHE A 388 -40.19 -6.67 -12.96
N GLU A 389 -40.34 -7.96 -12.63
CA GLU A 389 -40.71 -9.00 -13.59
C GLU A 389 -42.04 -8.67 -14.28
N GLN A 390 -43.04 -8.21 -13.51
CA GLN A 390 -44.34 -7.81 -14.07
C GLN A 390 -44.21 -6.66 -15.06
N GLU A 391 -43.42 -5.64 -14.73
CA GLU A 391 -43.16 -4.49 -15.59
C GLU A 391 -42.46 -4.89 -16.89
N LEU A 392 -41.40 -5.70 -16.79
CA LEU A 392 -40.70 -6.25 -17.96
C LEU A 392 -41.63 -7.10 -18.82
N LEU A 393 -42.51 -7.90 -18.20
CA LEU A 393 -43.46 -8.73 -18.93
C LEU A 393 -44.41 -7.86 -19.73
N GLN A 394 -44.98 -6.83 -19.08
CA GLN A 394 -45.87 -5.86 -19.71
C GLN A 394 -45.19 -5.09 -20.85
N GLU A 395 -43.91 -4.76 -20.72
CA GLU A 395 -43.16 -4.14 -21.80
C GLU A 395 -42.93 -5.11 -22.97
N SER A 396 -42.57 -6.37 -22.66
CA SER A 396 -42.27 -7.39 -23.67
C SER A 396 -43.46 -7.76 -24.56
N ILE A 397 -44.69 -7.59 -24.05
CA ILE A 397 -45.96 -7.92 -24.73
C ILE A 397 -46.58 -6.74 -25.50
N LYS A 398 -45.98 -5.54 -25.46
CA LYS A 398 -46.47 -4.39 -26.25
C LYS A 398 -46.28 -4.66 -27.74
N GLY A 399 -47.34 -4.45 -28.52
CA GLY A 399 -47.31 -4.55 -29.99
C GLY A 399 -47.39 -5.97 -30.54
N VAL A 400 -47.66 -6.98 -29.70
CA VAL A 400 -47.86 -8.36 -30.15
C VAL A 400 -49.29 -8.50 -30.71
N PRO A 401 -49.52 -9.20 -31.85
CA PRO A 401 -50.84 -9.34 -32.48
C PRO A 401 -51.78 -10.34 -31.75
N PHE A 402 -51.77 -10.37 -30.42
CA PHE A 402 -52.65 -11.19 -29.58
C PHE A 402 -53.37 -10.32 -28.54
N ASN A 403 -54.55 -10.76 -28.11
CA ASN A 403 -55.13 -10.29 -26.85
C ASN A 403 -54.38 -10.99 -25.71
N VAL A 404 -53.54 -10.25 -24.99
CA VAL A 404 -52.66 -10.81 -23.96
C VAL A 404 -53.33 -10.77 -22.58
N TYR A 405 -53.28 -11.89 -21.86
CA TYR A 405 -53.80 -12.05 -20.49
C TYR A 405 -52.61 -12.40 -19.57
N PRO A 406 -51.89 -11.39 -19.04
CA PRO A 406 -50.71 -11.63 -18.22
C PRO A 406 -51.09 -12.11 -16.83
N TRP A 407 -50.49 -13.22 -16.40
CA TRP A 407 -50.72 -13.86 -15.10
C TRP A 407 -52.18 -14.17 -14.78
N GLU A 408 -52.99 -14.40 -15.81
CA GLU A 408 -54.38 -14.79 -15.66
C GLU A 408 -54.48 -16.32 -15.59
N ASP A 409 -54.96 -16.81 -14.46
CA ASP A 409 -55.13 -18.23 -14.20
C ASP A 409 -56.60 -18.65 -14.12
N ARG A 410 -57.55 -17.73 -14.26
CA ARG A 410 -58.99 -18.00 -14.22
C ARG A 410 -59.55 -18.12 -15.63
N PRO A 411 -60.02 -19.31 -16.06
CA PRO A 411 -60.60 -19.50 -17.38
C PRO A 411 -61.82 -18.60 -17.66
N SER A 412 -62.57 -18.19 -16.63
CA SER A 412 -63.74 -17.30 -16.77
C SER A 412 -63.40 -15.91 -17.29
N ASN A 413 -62.19 -15.41 -17.01
CA ASN A 413 -61.76 -14.05 -17.35
C ASN A 413 -61.30 -13.94 -18.81
N ILE A 414 -61.10 -15.07 -19.49
CA ILE A 414 -60.63 -15.12 -20.87
C ILE A 414 -61.84 -15.36 -21.78
N PRO A 415 -62.22 -14.41 -22.65
CA PRO A 415 -63.35 -14.54 -23.60
C PRO A 415 -63.22 -15.78 -24.49
N ASP A 416 -64.33 -16.25 -25.06
CA ASP A 416 -64.36 -17.31 -26.07
C ASP A 416 -64.88 -16.71 -27.38
N ASN A 417 -63.96 -16.38 -28.29
CA ASN A 417 -64.23 -15.69 -29.55
C ASN A 417 -63.10 -16.00 -30.56
N GLU A 418 -63.23 -15.55 -31.81
CA GLU A 418 -62.27 -15.83 -32.90
C GLU A 418 -60.92 -15.12 -32.77
N GLN A 419 -60.78 -14.12 -31.88
CA GLN A 419 -59.54 -13.37 -31.72
C GLN A 419 -58.45 -14.25 -31.10
N LEU A 420 -57.19 -14.10 -31.53
CA LEU A 420 -56.08 -14.85 -30.95
C LEU A 420 -55.75 -14.34 -29.54
N LYS A 421 -55.54 -15.26 -28.60
CA LYS A 421 -55.33 -14.97 -27.17
C LYS A 421 -54.01 -15.56 -26.71
N LEU A 422 -53.22 -14.76 -26.03
CA LEU A 422 -51.97 -15.18 -25.40
C LEU A 422 -52.12 -15.10 -23.88
N VAL A 423 -52.24 -16.26 -23.22
CA VAL A 423 -52.36 -16.36 -21.77
C VAL A 423 -50.99 -16.66 -21.20
N ILE A 424 -50.55 -15.88 -20.22
CA ILE A 424 -49.27 -16.11 -19.55
C ILE A 424 -49.59 -16.50 -18.11
N ILE A 425 -49.11 -17.65 -17.64
CA ILE A 425 -49.36 -18.11 -16.26
C ILE A 425 -48.08 -18.03 -15.41
N LYS A 426 -48.20 -17.91 -14.09
CA LYS A 426 -47.05 -17.73 -13.18
C LYS A 426 -46.25 -19.00 -12.89
N LYS A 427 -46.80 -20.17 -13.19
CA LYS A 427 -46.16 -21.46 -12.92
C LYS A 427 -46.77 -22.51 -13.83
N GLU A 428 -45.96 -23.46 -14.29
CA GLU A 428 -46.46 -24.60 -15.05
C GLU A 428 -47.50 -25.38 -14.24
N ASN A 429 -48.69 -25.54 -14.82
CA ASN A 429 -49.73 -26.39 -14.29
C ASN A 429 -50.54 -27.00 -15.44
N SER A 430 -50.22 -28.26 -15.77
CA SER A 430 -50.85 -28.98 -16.89
C SER A 430 -52.37 -29.06 -16.80
N GLU A 431 -52.94 -29.22 -15.60
CA GLU A 431 -54.39 -29.29 -15.41
C GLU A 431 -55.04 -27.94 -15.71
N LYS A 432 -54.45 -26.87 -15.18
CA LYS A 432 -54.95 -25.50 -15.35
C LYS A 432 -54.82 -25.02 -16.79
N ILE A 433 -53.73 -25.38 -17.47
CA ILE A 433 -53.54 -25.11 -18.91
C ILE A 433 -54.65 -25.81 -19.71
N LYS A 434 -54.92 -27.09 -19.43
CA LYS A 434 -56.01 -27.83 -20.08
C LYS A 434 -57.37 -27.19 -19.81
N GLU A 435 -57.62 -26.76 -18.58
CA GLU A 435 -58.85 -26.05 -18.19
C GLU A 435 -59.01 -24.74 -18.98
N ILE A 436 -57.97 -23.89 -19.00
CA ILE A 436 -57.94 -22.62 -19.75
C ILE A 436 -58.26 -22.84 -21.23
N ILE A 437 -57.72 -23.89 -21.85
CA ILE A 437 -57.94 -24.20 -23.28
C ILE A 437 -59.34 -24.80 -23.53
N SER A 438 -59.87 -25.59 -22.60
CA SER A 438 -61.08 -26.39 -22.82
C SER A 438 -62.38 -25.74 -22.32
N SER A 439 -62.32 -24.86 -21.31
CA SER A 439 -63.50 -24.26 -20.68
C SER A 439 -63.38 -22.74 -20.46
N LYS A 440 -64.53 -22.08 -20.41
CA LYS A 440 -64.72 -20.70 -19.96
C LYS A 440 -65.63 -20.76 -18.73
N GLY A 441 -65.04 -20.91 -17.55
CA GLY A 441 -65.79 -21.21 -16.34
C GLY A 441 -66.46 -22.59 -16.45
N GLN A 442 -67.79 -22.64 -16.33
CA GLN A 442 -68.53 -23.91 -16.41
C GLN A 442 -68.89 -24.35 -17.83
N SER A 443 -68.71 -23.50 -18.84
CA SER A 443 -69.07 -23.81 -20.23
C SER A 443 -67.85 -24.26 -21.04
N PRO A 444 -67.96 -25.27 -21.92
CA PRO A 444 -66.88 -25.66 -22.81
C PRO A 444 -66.61 -24.58 -23.85
N ARG A 445 -65.34 -24.35 -24.19
CA ARG A 445 -64.93 -23.42 -25.27
C ARG A 445 -65.17 -24.01 -26.65
N VAL A 446 -65.62 -23.16 -27.57
CA VAL A 446 -65.76 -23.45 -29.00
C VAL A 446 -64.46 -23.11 -29.73
N TYR A 447 -63.86 -21.94 -29.47
CA TYR A 447 -62.69 -21.43 -30.21
C TYR A 447 -61.35 -21.84 -29.59
N ARG A 448 -61.17 -23.13 -29.29
CA ARG A 448 -59.98 -23.66 -28.59
C ARG A 448 -58.66 -23.37 -29.31
N ASN A 449 -58.68 -23.41 -30.64
CA ASN A 449 -57.49 -23.18 -31.48
C ASN A 449 -57.03 -21.71 -31.52
N THR A 450 -57.71 -20.80 -30.81
CA THR A 450 -57.30 -19.39 -30.69
C THR A 450 -56.41 -19.11 -29.48
N MET A 451 -56.09 -20.15 -28.68
CA MET A 451 -55.40 -20.03 -27.39
C MET A 451 -53.93 -20.40 -27.51
N PHE A 452 -53.06 -19.49 -27.07
CA PHE A 452 -51.64 -19.73 -26.84
C PHE A 452 -51.38 -19.53 -25.35
N VAL A 453 -50.67 -20.45 -24.72
CA VAL A 453 -50.34 -20.38 -23.29
C VAL A 453 -48.83 -20.40 -23.13
N LEU A 454 -48.28 -19.40 -22.45
CA LEU A 454 -46.88 -19.36 -22.05
C LEU A 454 -46.74 -19.54 -20.55
N TYR A 455 -45.66 -20.19 -20.13
CA TYR A 455 -45.33 -20.36 -18.72
C TYR A 455 -43.81 -20.31 -18.47
N PRO A 456 -43.38 -20.08 -17.22
CA PRO A 456 -41.98 -20.05 -16.84
C PRO A 456 -41.23 -21.35 -17.14
N ASN A 457 -40.06 -21.21 -17.74
CA ASN A 457 -39.04 -22.24 -17.83
C ASN A 457 -38.13 -22.17 -16.58
N GLU A 458 -38.24 -23.18 -15.71
CA GLU A 458 -37.47 -23.27 -14.46
C GLU A 458 -35.94 -23.12 -14.66
N ILE A 459 -35.41 -23.53 -15.82
CA ILE A 459 -33.97 -23.45 -16.12
C ILE A 459 -33.50 -21.99 -16.25
N GLU A 460 -34.36 -21.09 -16.72
CA GLU A 460 -34.01 -19.68 -16.97
C GLU A 460 -34.30 -18.77 -15.75
N GLU A 461 -35.00 -19.28 -14.73
CA GLU A 461 -35.45 -18.52 -13.55
C GLU A 461 -34.27 -17.84 -12.84
N GLY A 462 -33.24 -18.63 -12.48
CA GLY A 462 -32.09 -18.13 -11.75
C GLY A 462 -31.36 -16.99 -12.49
N ARG A 463 -31.22 -17.12 -13.81
CA ARG A 463 -30.57 -16.11 -14.66
C ARG A 463 -31.39 -14.83 -14.73
N LEU A 464 -32.71 -14.93 -14.92
CA LEU A 464 -33.58 -13.77 -14.98
C LEU A 464 -33.58 -13.04 -13.62
N PHE A 465 -33.74 -13.77 -12.52
CA PHE A 465 -33.86 -13.19 -11.19
C PHE A 465 -32.55 -12.54 -10.74
N GLU A 466 -31.39 -13.16 -11.04
CA GLU A 466 -30.09 -12.53 -10.80
C GLU A 466 -29.94 -11.23 -11.62
N SER A 467 -30.34 -11.25 -12.90
CA SER A 467 -30.27 -10.07 -13.77
C SER A 467 -31.17 -8.93 -13.28
N ILE A 468 -32.39 -9.25 -12.83
CA ILE A 468 -33.32 -8.28 -12.23
C ILE A 468 -32.73 -7.71 -10.94
N LYS A 469 -32.22 -8.55 -10.03
CA LYS A 469 -31.57 -8.09 -8.80
C LYS A 469 -30.38 -7.18 -9.09
N ARG A 470 -29.52 -7.52 -10.06
CA ARG A 470 -28.41 -6.65 -10.49
C ARG A 470 -28.91 -5.30 -11.01
N LYS A 471 -29.96 -5.31 -11.84
CA LYS A 471 -30.55 -4.09 -12.40
C LYS A 471 -31.09 -3.16 -11.31
N ILE A 472 -31.91 -3.69 -10.40
CA ILE A 472 -32.44 -2.95 -9.25
C ILE A 472 -31.28 -2.44 -8.36
N ALA A 473 -30.26 -3.26 -8.10
CA ALA A 473 -29.10 -2.85 -7.30
C ALA A 473 -28.36 -1.66 -7.93
N TYR A 474 -28.07 -1.71 -9.25
CA TYR A 474 -27.42 -0.60 -9.94
C TYR A 474 -28.27 0.67 -9.94
N GLU A 475 -29.59 0.57 -10.12
CA GLU A 475 -30.48 1.73 -10.06
C GLU A 475 -30.53 2.35 -8.66
N ASN A 476 -30.54 1.52 -7.61
CA ASN A 476 -30.49 1.99 -6.23
C ASN A 476 -29.16 2.71 -5.95
N ILE A 477 -28.04 2.15 -6.43
CA ILE A 477 -26.71 2.76 -6.29
C ILE A 477 -26.62 4.09 -7.04
N GLU A 478 -27.16 4.19 -8.26
CA GLU A 478 -27.14 5.45 -9.03
C GLU A 478 -28.00 6.55 -8.38
N LYS A 479 -29.08 6.18 -7.69
CA LYS A 479 -30.00 7.11 -7.00
C LYS A 479 -29.48 7.53 -5.62
N ASP A 480 -28.64 6.73 -4.96
CA ASP A 480 -28.16 7.01 -3.61
C ASP A 480 -27.06 8.10 -3.61
N LYS A 481 -27.43 9.29 -3.13
CA LYS A 481 -26.53 10.44 -3.03
C LYS A 481 -25.52 10.33 -1.89
N ASN A 482 -25.69 9.39 -0.96
CA ASN A 482 -24.76 9.19 0.16
C ASN A 482 -23.54 8.34 -0.25
N LEU A 483 -23.59 7.65 -1.39
CA LEU A 483 -22.47 6.90 -1.92
C LEU A 483 -21.50 7.85 -2.64
N ASN A 484 -20.30 8.01 -2.07
CA ASN A 484 -19.21 8.75 -2.68
C ASN A 484 -18.54 7.93 -3.80
N LEU A 485 -19.24 7.76 -4.92
CA LEU A 485 -18.75 7.03 -6.10
C LEU A 485 -17.79 7.87 -6.92
N SER A 486 -16.71 7.25 -7.42
CA SER A 486 -15.81 7.88 -8.37
C SER A 486 -16.48 8.10 -9.75
N GLU A 487 -15.95 9.02 -10.56
CA GLU A 487 -16.49 9.25 -11.92
C GLU A 487 -16.36 8.02 -12.81
N GLU A 488 -15.33 7.20 -12.62
CA GLU A 488 -15.17 5.92 -13.31
C GLU A 488 -16.23 4.91 -12.87
N GLN A 489 -16.48 4.78 -11.56
CA GLN A 489 -17.54 3.91 -11.05
C GLN A 489 -18.91 4.32 -11.58
N LYS A 490 -19.21 5.62 -11.65
CA LYS A 490 -20.45 6.14 -12.26
C LYS A 490 -20.56 5.77 -13.74
N LYS A 491 -19.45 5.86 -14.48
CA LYS A 491 -19.40 5.47 -15.90
C LYS A 491 -19.63 3.97 -16.09
N ASP A 492 -19.06 3.14 -15.21
CA ASP A 492 -19.23 1.69 -15.24
C ASP A 492 -20.66 1.29 -14.90
N ILE A 493 -21.28 1.90 -13.86
CA ILE A 493 -22.69 1.69 -13.52
C ILE A 493 -23.59 1.98 -14.73
N ARG A 494 -23.42 3.13 -15.40
CA ARG A 494 -24.21 3.48 -16.59
C ARG A 494 -24.01 2.50 -17.75
N LYS A 495 -22.79 1.99 -17.92
CA LYS A 495 -22.46 1.00 -18.96
C LYS A 495 -23.15 -0.34 -18.66
N GLU A 496 -23.12 -0.80 -17.42
CA GLU A 496 -23.75 -2.05 -17.00
C GLU A 496 -25.29 -1.93 -17.00
N LEU A 497 -25.87 -0.81 -16.60
CA LEU A 497 -27.31 -0.54 -16.71
C LEU A 497 -27.79 -0.68 -18.16
N LYS A 498 -27.10 -0.04 -19.12
CA LYS A 498 -27.44 -0.15 -20.55
C LYS A 498 -27.34 -1.59 -21.07
N LYS A 499 -26.34 -2.36 -20.63
CA LYS A 499 -26.22 -3.78 -21.01
C LYS A 499 -27.39 -4.59 -20.46
N LEU A 500 -27.74 -4.37 -19.20
CA LEU A 500 -28.86 -5.05 -18.55
C LEU A 500 -30.17 -4.73 -19.26
N ASP A 501 -30.43 -3.45 -19.56
CA ASP A 501 -31.64 -3.01 -20.30
C ASP A 501 -31.81 -3.75 -21.62
N ASN A 502 -30.73 -3.88 -22.40
CA ASN A 502 -30.76 -4.59 -23.68
C ASN A 502 -31.00 -6.11 -23.51
N SER A 503 -30.49 -6.71 -22.43
CA SER A 503 -30.54 -8.16 -22.22
C SER A 503 -31.80 -8.65 -21.49
N LEU A 504 -32.42 -7.82 -20.65
CA LEU A 504 -33.53 -8.22 -19.78
C LEU A 504 -34.79 -8.58 -20.59
N LEU A 505 -35.09 -7.82 -21.64
CA LEU A 505 -36.21 -8.13 -22.55
C LEU A 505 -36.02 -9.45 -23.30
N GLU A 506 -34.77 -9.83 -23.60
CA GLU A 506 -34.49 -11.13 -24.20
C GLU A 506 -34.59 -12.26 -23.16
N ASN A 507 -34.07 -12.04 -21.95
CA ASN A 507 -34.13 -13.01 -20.86
C ASN A 507 -35.59 -13.33 -20.49
N ILE A 508 -36.48 -12.33 -20.42
CA ILE A 508 -37.89 -12.58 -20.08
C ILE A 508 -38.64 -13.35 -21.18
N ARG A 509 -38.31 -13.11 -22.45
CA ARG A 509 -38.84 -13.88 -23.59
C ARG A 509 -38.33 -15.32 -23.61
N ARG A 510 -37.12 -15.58 -23.08
CA ARG A 510 -36.59 -16.95 -22.93
C ARG A 510 -37.21 -17.67 -21.73
N TYR A 511 -37.57 -16.91 -20.69
CA TYR A 511 -38.17 -17.41 -19.47
C TYR A 511 -39.62 -17.85 -19.69
N TYR A 512 -40.45 -17.05 -20.37
CA TYR A 512 -41.82 -17.44 -20.72
C TYR A 512 -41.87 -18.12 -22.08
N ARG A 513 -42.17 -19.43 -22.11
CA ARG A 513 -42.20 -20.25 -23.34
C ARG A 513 -43.53 -20.95 -23.59
#